data_AF-A0A132MLZ6-F1
#
_entry.id   AF-A0A132MLZ6-F1
#
_cell.length_a   1.000
_cell.length_b   1.000
_cell.length_c   1.000
_cell.angle_alpha   90.00
_cell.angle_beta   90.00
_cell.angle_gamma   90.00
#
_symmetry.space_group_name_H-M   'P 1'
#
loop_
_entity.id
_entity.type
_entity.pdbx_description
1 polymer ?
#
loop_
_entity_poly.entity_id
_entity_poly.type
_entity_poly.pdbx_seq_one_letter_code
_entity_poly.pdbx_strand_id
1 'polypeptide(L)' 'MSTAEYAVGTVAAVGFAAVLYKVVTSGPILQSMQSVIQKALKVAF' A
#
# COMPACT_ATOMS: atom_id res chain seq x y z
N MET A 1 -10.45 -17.93 -25.68
CA MET A 1 -9.66 -17.04 -24.79
C MET A 1 -9.06 -15.95 -25.65
N SER A 2 -9.62 -14.76 -25.59
CA SER A 2 -9.20 -13.62 -26.38
C SER A 2 -8.08 -12.87 -25.64
N THR A 3 -6.99 -12.56 -26.35
CA THR A 3 -5.85 -11.76 -25.86
C THR A 3 -6.28 -10.44 -25.20
N ALA A 4 -7.41 -9.87 -25.65
CA ALA A 4 -7.97 -8.65 -25.07
C ALA A 4 -8.48 -8.82 -23.63
N GLU A 5 -9.05 -9.98 -23.29
CA GLU A 5 -9.58 -10.25 -21.94
C GLU A 5 -8.45 -10.27 -20.91
N TYR A 6 -7.33 -10.92 -21.26
CA TYR A 6 -6.14 -10.94 -20.41
C TYR A 6 -5.50 -9.56 -20.26
N ALA A 7 -5.39 -8.79 -21.35
CA ALA A 7 -4.81 -7.45 -21.31
C ALA A 7 -5.62 -6.51 -20.39
N VAL A 8 -6.95 -6.53 -20.51
CA VAL A 8 -7.83 -5.74 -19.64
C VAL A 8 -7.73 -6.20 -18.18
N GLY A 9 -7.68 -7.52 -17.95
CA GLY A 9 -7.46 -8.09 -16.62
C GLY A 9 -6.17 -7.61 -15.96
N THR A 10 -5.06 -7.57 -16.71
CA THR A 10 -3.78 -7.06 -16.20
C THR A 10 -3.84 -5.56 -15.88
N VAL A 11 -4.42 -4.74 -16.76
CA VAL A 11 -4.55 -3.29 -16.52
C VAL A 11 -5.40 -3.01 -15.30
N ALA A 12 -6.52 -3.73 -15.13
CA ALA A 12 -7.36 -3.60 -13.95
C ALA A 12 -6.60 -3.96 -12.65
N ALA A 13 -5.84 -5.06 -12.66
CA ALA A 13 -5.02 -5.48 -11.52
C ALA A 13 -3.93 -4.45 -11.17
N VAL A 14 -3.22 -3.93 -12.17
CA VAL A 14 -2.18 -2.91 -11.98
C VAL A 14 -2.78 -1.60 -11.47
N GLY A 15 -3.94 -1.18 -11.98
CA GLY A 15 -4.66 0.00 -11.50
C GLY A 15 -5.01 -0.13 -10.02
N PHE A 16 -5.54 -1.28 -9.60
CA PHE A 16 -5.82 -1.54 -8.19
C PHE A 16 -4.56 -1.54 -7.33
N ALA A 17 -3.48 -2.19 -7.79
CA ALA A 17 -2.20 -2.20 -7.08
C ALA A 17 -1.63 -0.79 -6.89
N ALA A 18 -1.74 0.09 -7.89
CA ALA A 18 -1.30 1.48 -7.79
C ALA A 18 -2.09 2.27 -6.73
N VAL A 19 -3.41 2.04 -6.64
CA VAL A 19 -4.25 2.63 -5.58
C VAL A 19 -3.81 2.14 -4.21
N LEU A 20 -3.60 0.82 -4.03
CA LEU A 20 -3.11 0.29 -2.74
C LEU A 20 -1.75 0.87 -2.37
N TYR A 21 -0.83 0.97 -3.32
CA TYR A 21 0.48 1.57 -3.09
C TYR A 21 0.34 3.01 -2.57
N LYS A 22 -0.52 3.83 -3.20
CA LYS A 22 -0.81 5.19 -2.72
C LYS A 22 -1.36 5.21 -1.29
N VAL A 23 -2.25 4.28 -0.95
CA VAL A 23 -2.82 4.18 0.40
C VAL A 23 -1.74 3.80 1.42
N VAL A 24 -0.96 2.75 1.16
CA VAL A 24 0.06 2.24 2.08
C VAL A 24 1.22 3.23 2.25
N THR A 25 1.57 3.96 1.19
CA THR A 25 2.63 4.99 1.23
C THR A 25 2.09 6.37 1.62
N SER A 26 0.82 6.49 2.00
CA SER A 26 0.26 7.77 2.40
C SER A 26 0.77 8.25 3.76
N GLY A 27 0.77 9.56 3.95
CA GLY A 27 1.21 10.22 5.19
C GLY A 27 0.58 9.65 6.47
N PRO A 28 -0.74 9.43 6.55
CA PRO A 28 -1.38 8.87 7.75
C PRO A 28 -0.86 7.49 8.15
N ILE A 29 -0.58 6.62 7.19
CA ILE A 29 -0.08 5.25 7.44
C ILE A 29 1.36 5.32 7.93
N LEU A 30 2.20 6.14 7.27
CA LEU A 30 3.57 6.38 7.69
C LEU A 30 3.65 7.01 9.09
N GLN A 31 2.78 7.96 9.42
CA GLN A 31 2.73 8.56 10.76
C GLN A 31 2.28 7.55 11.82
N SER A 32 1.32 6.69 11.49
CA SER A 32 0.87 5.62 12.39
C SER A 32 2.00 4.64 12.68
N MET A 33 2.73 4.20 11.64
CA MET A 33 3.92 3.35 11.80
C MET A 33 5.01 4.03 12.63
N GLN A 34 5.32 5.30 12.37
CA GLN A 34 6.27 6.07 13.19
C GLN A 34 5.84 6.15 14.65
N SER A 35 4.55 6.38 14.91
CA SER A 35 4.01 6.46 16.28
C SER A 35 4.16 5.13 17.02
N VAL A 36 3.95 3.99 16.35
CA VAL A 36 4.16 2.66 16.91
C VAL A 36 5.63 2.45 17.27
N ILE A 37 6.56 2.79 16.37
CA ILE A 37 8.00 2.66 16.59
C ILE A 37 8.44 3.57 17.75
N GLN A 38 7.98 4.82 17.80
CA GLN A 38 8.27 5.74 18.89
C GLN A 38 7.74 5.25 20.24
N LYS A 39 6.53 4.67 20.28
CA LYS A 39 5.98 4.02 21.49
C LYS A 39 6.86 2.85 21.92
N ALA A 40 7.26 1.97 21.01
CA ALA A 40 8.12 0.83 21.32
C ALA A 40 9.47 1.28 21.88
N LEU A 41 10.07 2.31 21.28
CA LEU A 41 11.33 2.88 21.74
C LEU A 41 11.21 3.51 23.14
N LYS A 42 10.12 4.22 23.42
CA LYS A 42 9.86 4.82 24.75
C LYS A 42 9.58 3.82 25.87
N VAL A 43 9.24 2.57 25.55
CA VAL A 43 9.06 1.51 26.56
C VAL A 43 10.39 0.83 26.89
N ALA A 44 11.38 0.90 25.99
CA ALA A 44 12.65 0.20 26.11
C ALA A 44 13.73 0.99 26.89
N PHE A 45 13.50 2.27 27.20
CA PHE A 45 14.40 3.17 27.94
C PHE A 45 13.62 3.92 29.01
#